data_AF-A0A515A4Y1-F1
#
_entry.id   AF-A0A515A4Y1-F1
#
_cell.length_a   1.000
_cell.length_b   1.000
_cell.length_c   1.000
_cell.angle_alpha   90.00
_cell.angle_beta   90.00
_cell.angle_gamma   90.00
#
_symmetry.space_group_name_H-M   'P 1'
#
loop_
_entity.id
_entity.type
_entity.pdbx_description
1 polymer ?
#
loop_
_entity_poly.entity_id
_entity_poly.type
_entity_poly.pdbx_seq_one_letter_code
_entity_poly.pdbx_strand_id
1 'polypeptide(L)'
;MHPLETVLLLLIFVIGLALIARRLHLVFPIVLTVGGLLIGFIPGLPNVGLDSSVVLLVFLPPILYSAAWYTNWSDFRRNLEPVVVLALGLVLATSVGIAYVAQSVIPGFTLATGLLLGAIVSPSDAVAATAIMKTLAVPRKIVAILEGESLVNDATALVLFQLALATMNTGRFSLTSSLLDFIWLAGGGVGTGLVIGYLSFWLHKYGNLEPALETVLTFVTAYSAYIAAEHLQLSGVLSVVTAGLLLGHKQSSVHSPTTRMQAVAVWDFVVVLLNGLIFILIGLQLPHVVASIKGQSLGQLAWFGLLISLTAVAIRFLGIFIADTVSTRIRKVLHLAPVFPSYKHTTLLAYISMRGIVSLAAALSIPERLPNGLPCPGRNLILFITFCVILFTLVGQGSMLPVVIRALQFGQPSTDYLSRREIRKRLSRKALTVIHRVIDQEGLSGDTVQEIIDRHQERVDALEGSDSAKTLSQHQLSQKLTLSSLQAQRAELLSLRDDQLIDVDLFHELENELDREEIQLQRADA
;
A
#
# COMPACT_ATOMS: atom_id res chain seq x y z
N MET A 1 -31.42 -15.59 -4.76
CA MET A 1 -30.66 -15.44 -3.51
C MET A 1 -30.79 -14.01 -3.04
N HIS A 2 -31.04 -13.81 -1.76
CA HIS A 2 -31.00 -12.47 -1.17
C HIS A 2 -29.57 -11.91 -1.25
N PRO A 3 -29.39 -10.58 -1.40
CA PRO A 3 -28.04 -9.97 -1.49
C PRO A 3 -27.12 -10.39 -0.35
N LEU A 4 -27.68 -10.57 0.85
CA LEU A 4 -26.95 -10.99 2.04
C LEU A 4 -26.46 -12.45 1.97
N GLU A 5 -27.25 -13.36 1.39
CA GLU A 5 -26.84 -14.75 1.16
C GLU A 5 -25.66 -14.81 0.18
N THR A 6 -25.71 -13.99 -0.87
CA THR A 6 -24.63 -13.89 -1.86
C THR A 6 -23.35 -13.37 -1.22
N VAL A 7 -23.42 -12.32 -0.40
CA VAL A 7 -22.25 -11.80 0.32
C VAL A 7 -21.68 -12.87 1.25
N LEU A 8 -22.53 -13.55 2.03
CA LEU A 8 -22.07 -14.61 2.93
C LEU A 8 -21.41 -15.78 2.18
N LEU A 9 -21.99 -16.18 1.04
CA LEU A 9 -21.40 -17.20 0.17
C LEU A 9 -20.03 -16.76 -0.38
N LEU A 10 -19.91 -15.51 -0.82
CA LEU A 10 -18.62 -14.95 -1.26
C LEU A 10 -17.58 -14.96 -0.14
N LEU A 11 -17.97 -14.61 1.08
CA LEU A 11 -17.07 -14.66 2.24
C LEU A 11 -16.60 -16.09 2.55
N ILE A 12 -17.49 -17.07 2.46
CA ILE A 12 -17.12 -18.49 2.61
C ILE A 12 -16.10 -18.88 1.54
N PHE A 13 -16.32 -18.49 0.28
CA PHE A 13 -15.35 -18.77 -0.79
C PHE A 13 -14.03 -18.05 -0.57
N VAL A 14 -14.03 -16.79 -0.13
CA VAL A 14 -12.82 -16.03 0.20
C VAL A 14 -12.02 -16.77 1.27
N ILE A 15 -12.66 -17.24 2.35
CA ILE A 15 -11.98 -18.00 3.41
C ILE A 15 -11.45 -19.34 2.88
N GLY A 16 -12.27 -20.08 2.13
CA GLY A 16 -11.86 -21.38 1.56
C GLY A 16 -10.65 -21.24 0.62
N LEU A 17 -10.67 -20.24 -0.26
CA LEU A 17 -9.56 -19.93 -1.16
C LEU A 17 -8.34 -19.39 -0.40
N ALA A 18 -8.53 -18.63 0.69
CA ALA A 18 -7.44 -18.20 1.57
C ALA A 18 -6.70 -19.39 2.19
N LEU A 19 -7.44 -20.40 2.66
CA LEU A 19 -6.85 -21.63 3.21
C LEU A 19 -6.04 -22.38 2.16
N ILE A 20 -6.54 -22.45 0.92
CA ILE A 20 -5.82 -23.04 -0.21
C ILE A 20 -4.55 -22.24 -0.53
N ALA A 21 -4.66 -20.91 -0.58
CA ALA A 21 -3.51 -20.03 -0.84
C ALA A 21 -2.39 -20.25 0.19
N ARG A 22 -2.77 -20.30 1.48
CA ARG A 22 -1.81 -20.57 2.57
C ARG A 22 -1.19 -21.96 2.44
N ARG A 23 -1.98 -22.98 2.14
CA ARG A 23 -1.50 -24.37 2.02
C ARG A 23 -0.56 -24.58 0.83
N LEU A 24 -0.80 -23.86 -0.27
CA LEU A 24 0.02 -23.94 -1.49
C LEU A 24 1.14 -22.89 -1.53
N HIS A 25 1.31 -22.08 -0.49
CA HIS A 25 2.24 -20.94 -0.45
C HIS A 25 2.08 -20.00 -1.66
N LEU A 26 0.84 -19.81 -2.12
CA LEU A 26 0.48 -18.93 -3.22
C LEU A 26 0.03 -17.56 -2.70
N VAL A 27 0.18 -16.54 -3.55
CA VAL A 27 -0.19 -15.16 -3.24
C VAL A 27 -1.72 -15.03 -3.20
N PHE A 28 -2.24 -14.52 -2.09
CA PHE A 28 -3.68 -14.49 -1.79
C PHE A 28 -4.55 -13.85 -2.89
N PRO A 29 -4.26 -12.63 -3.39
CA PRO A 29 -4.97 -12.04 -4.54
C PRO A 29 -5.06 -12.92 -5.80
N ILE A 30 -3.98 -13.66 -6.10
CA ILE A 30 -3.91 -14.53 -7.30
C ILE A 30 -4.90 -15.68 -7.15
N VAL A 31 -4.90 -16.35 -5.99
CA VAL A 31 -5.77 -17.50 -5.73
C VAL A 31 -7.24 -17.09 -5.72
N LEU A 32 -7.57 -15.93 -5.17
CA LEU A 32 -8.94 -15.42 -5.19
C LEU A 32 -9.44 -15.09 -6.60
N THR A 33 -8.59 -14.47 -7.42
CA THR A 33 -8.98 -14.10 -8.78
C THR A 33 -9.17 -15.34 -9.66
N VAL A 34 -8.24 -16.28 -9.60
CA VAL A 34 -8.34 -17.56 -10.35
C VAL A 34 -9.48 -18.41 -9.80
N GLY A 35 -9.64 -18.48 -8.48
CA GLY A 35 -10.74 -19.21 -7.84
C GLY A 35 -12.11 -18.63 -8.22
N GLY A 36 -12.25 -17.30 -8.18
CA GLY A 36 -13.46 -16.60 -8.63
C GLY A 36 -13.78 -16.86 -10.10
N LEU A 37 -12.75 -16.92 -10.97
CA LEU A 37 -12.91 -17.27 -12.38
C LEU A 37 -13.44 -18.69 -12.56
N LEU A 38 -12.85 -19.66 -11.86
CA LEU A 38 -13.29 -21.06 -11.92
C LEU A 38 -14.72 -21.21 -11.37
N ILE A 39 -15.04 -20.53 -10.28
CA ILE A 39 -16.38 -20.49 -9.69
C ILE A 39 -17.39 -19.86 -10.67
N GLY A 40 -17.00 -18.80 -11.40
CA GLY A 40 -17.85 -18.10 -12.37
C GLY A 40 -18.31 -18.96 -13.55
N PHE A 41 -17.65 -20.08 -13.82
CA PHE A 41 -18.08 -21.06 -14.83
C PHE A 41 -19.06 -22.11 -14.30
N ILE A 42 -19.31 -22.17 -12.99
CA ILE A 42 -20.23 -23.15 -12.40
C ILE A 42 -21.68 -22.72 -12.69
N PRO A 43 -22.47 -23.53 -13.42
CA PRO A 43 -23.85 -23.20 -13.74
C PRO A 43 -24.72 -23.19 -12.47
N GLY A 44 -25.59 -22.19 -12.34
CA GLY A 44 -26.56 -22.08 -11.23
C GLY A 44 -26.13 -21.17 -10.07
N LEU A 45 -24.92 -20.60 -10.09
CA LEU A 45 -24.51 -19.56 -9.15
C LEU A 45 -25.13 -18.19 -9.50
N PRO A 46 -25.46 -17.35 -8.51
CA PRO A 46 -26.04 -16.04 -8.75
C PRO A 46 -25.05 -15.11 -9.46
N ASN A 47 -25.52 -14.43 -10.51
CA ASN A 47 -24.75 -13.40 -11.19
C ASN A 47 -24.70 -12.14 -10.32
N VAL A 48 -23.51 -11.80 -9.82
CA VAL A 48 -23.29 -10.59 -9.02
C VAL A 48 -22.98 -9.43 -9.95
N GLY A 49 -24.04 -8.75 -10.38
CA GLY A 49 -23.91 -7.44 -11.01
C GLY A 49 -23.39 -6.44 -9.97
N LEU A 50 -22.21 -5.88 -10.20
CA LEU A 50 -21.68 -4.80 -9.37
C LEU A 50 -22.12 -3.47 -9.95
N ASP A 51 -22.86 -2.70 -9.17
CA ASP A 51 -23.10 -1.30 -9.48
C ASP A 51 -21.78 -0.53 -9.31
N SER A 52 -21.40 0.17 -10.38
CA SER A 52 -20.31 1.13 -10.46
C SER A 52 -20.16 2.00 -9.22
N SER A 53 -21.27 2.57 -8.75
CA SER A 53 -21.31 3.51 -7.63
C SER A 53 -20.99 2.82 -6.30
N VAL A 54 -21.46 1.59 -6.12
CA VAL A 54 -21.19 0.77 -4.93
C VAL A 54 -19.71 0.37 -4.89
N VAL A 55 -19.13 -0.01 -6.02
CA VAL A 55 -17.70 -0.39 -6.05
C VAL A 55 -16.81 0.78 -5.67
N LEU A 56 -17.06 1.95 -6.25
CA LEU A 56 -16.30 3.16 -5.92
C LEU A 56 -16.50 3.56 -4.46
N LEU A 57 -17.74 3.63 -3.98
CA LEU A 57 -18.00 4.13 -2.62
C LEU A 57 -17.55 3.14 -1.54
N VAL A 58 -17.77 1.84 -1.71
CA VAL A 58 -17.50 0.84 -0.66
C VAL A 58 -16.02 0.48 -0.57
N PHE A 59 -15.32 0.36 -1.70
CA PHE A 59 -13.96 -0.19 -1.72
C PHE A 59 -12.87 0.88 -1.73
N LEU A 60 -13.00 1.94 -2.55
CA LEU A 60 -11.92 2.91 -2.74
C LEU A 60 -11.58 3.69 -1.46
N PRO A 61 -12.52 4.36 -0.77
CA PRO A 61 -12.21 5.18 0.40
C PRO A 61 -11.42 4.42 1.49
N PRO A 62 -11.86 3.23 1.96
CA PRO A 62 -11.11 2.52 2.99
C PRO A 62 -9.74 2.01 2.50
N ILE A 63 -9.63 1.50 1.27
CA ILE A 63 -8.35 1.00 0.74
C ILE A 63 -7.35 2.14 0.60
N LEU A 64 -7.76 3.26 0.01
CA LEU A 64 -6.90 4.44 -0.20
C LEU A 64 -6.53 5.12 1.11
N TYR A 65 -7.49 5.25 2.02
CA TYR A 65 -7.24 5.86 3.32
C TYR A 65 -6.25 5.04 4.15
N SER A 66 -6.45 3.71 4.22
CA SER A 66 -5.54 2.83 4.96
C SER A 66 -4.13 2.86 4.39
N ALA A 67 -3.98 2.81 3.05
CA ALA A 67 -2.69 2.92 2.39
C ALA A 67 -2.00 4.26 2.70
N ALA A 68 -2.73 5.36 2.63
CA ALA A 68 -2.22 6.70 2.95
C ALA A 68 -1.84 6.84 4.43
N TRP A 69 -2.66 6.28 5.33
CA TRP A 69 -2.45 6.34 6.78
C TRP A 69 -1.16 5.65 7.21
N TYR A 70 -0.85 4.48 6.64
CA TYR A 70 0.35 3.71 6.99
C TYR A 70 1.62 4.17 6.28
N THR A 71 1.51 5.14 5.37
CA THR A 71 2.66 5.63 4.63
C THR A 71 3.55 6.49 5.51
N ASN A 72 4.83 6.13 5.60
CA ASN A 72 5.81 6.96 6.31
C ASN A 72 6.08 8.25 5.55
N TRP A 73 5.57 9.37 6.09
CA TRP A 73 5.72 10.69 5.49
C TRP A 73 7.18 11.11 5.24
N SER A 74 8.11 10.74 6.13
CA SER A 74 9.53 11.06 5.95
C SER A 74 10.10 10.35 4.73
N ASP A 75 9.79 9.06 4.57
CA ASP A 75 10.28 8.25 3.46
C ASP A 75 9.63 8.66 2.14
N PHE A 76 8.32 8.96 2.18
CA PHE A 76 7.60 9.51 1.03
C PHE A 76 8.22 10.84 0.56
N ARG A 77 8.45 11.79 1.48
CA ARG A 77 9.06 13.09 1.15
C ARG A 77 10.49 12.96 0.62
N ARG A 78 11.29 12.04 1.18
CA ARG A 78 12.65 11.77 0.70
C ARG A 78 12.68 11.20 -0.73
N ASN A 79 11.61 10.51 -1.13
CA ASN A 79 11.48 9.90 -2.45
C ASN A 79 10.45 10.60 -3.35
N LEU A 80 10.13 11.87 -3.07
CA LEU A 80 9.08 12.60 -3.80
C LEU A 80 9.39 12.72 -5.30
N GLU A 81 10.64 13.02 -5.69
CA GLU A 81 11.05 13.13 -7.09
C GLU A 81 10.72 11.87 -7.90
N PRO A 82 11.23 10.67 -7.56
CA PRO A 82 10.91 9.46 -8.31
C PRO A 82 9.41 9.12 -8.22
N VAL A 83 8.76 9.31 -7.07
CA VAL A 83 7.32 9.05 -6.92
C VAL A 83 6.50 9.90 -7.90
N VAL A 84 6.77 11.21 -7.98
CA VAL A 84 6.03 12.13 -8.87
C VAL A 84 6.28 11.80 -10.34
N VAL A 85 7.53 11.52 -10.72
CA VAL A 85 7.87 11.15 -12.11
C VAL A 85 7.14 9.87 -12.53
N LEU A 86 7.06 8.88 -11.66
CA LEU A 86 6.35 7.62 -11.94
C LEU A 86 4.83 7.83 -11.91
N ALA A 87 4.30 8.42 -10.85
CA ALA A 87 2.85 8.53 -10.65
C ALA A 87 2.15 9.55 -11.57
N LEU A 88 2.87 10.53 -12.11
CA LEU A 88 2.33 11.45 -13.13
C LEU A 88 2.87 11.11 -14.52
N GLY A 89 4.20 11.14 -14.68
CA GLY A 89 4.85 11.02 -15.98
C GLY A 89 4.62 9.66 -16.62
N LEU A 90 4.83 8.57 -15.87
CA LEU A 90 4.65 7.23 -16.40
C LEU A 90 3.18 6.90 -16.64
N VAL A 91 2.28 7.31 -15.75
CA VAL A 91 0.82 7.14 -15.92
C VAL A 91 0.34 7.83 -17.20
N LEU A 92 0.76 9.07 -17.45
CA LEU A 92 0.46 9.79 -18.69
C LEU A 92 1.02 9.07 -19.92
N ALA A 93 2.30 8.66 -19.86
CA ALA A 93 2.95 7.96 -20.96
C ALA A 93 2.27 6.61 -21.28
N THR A 94 1.92 5.83 -20.26
CA THR A 94 1.18 4.57 -20.41
C THR A 94 -0.21 4.81 -20.95
N SER A 95 -0.94 5.81 -20.44
CA SER A 95 -2.29 6.11 -20.90
C SER A 95 -2.33 6.52 -22.38
N VAL A 96 -1.42 7.41 -22.78
CA VAL A 96 -1.30 7.87 -24.17
C VAL A 96 -0.80 6.76 -25.08
N GLY A 97 0.21 6.00 -24.66
CA GLY A 97 0.74 4.89 -25.46
C GLY A 97 -0.31 3.80 -25.69
N ILE A 98 -1.09 3.45 -24.66
CA ILE A 98 -2.23 2.53 -24.80
C ILE A 98 -3.31 3.13 -25.69
N ALA A 99 -3.57 4.44 -25.62
CA ALA A 99 -4.56 5.08 -26.49
C ALA A 99 -4.23 4.93 -27.97
N TYR A 100 -2.97 5.17 -28.35
CA TYR A 100 -2.52 5.01 -29.74
C TYR A 100 -2.56 3.53 -30.20
N VAL A 101 -2.11 2.60 -29.37
CA VAL A 101 -2.15 1.17 -29.70
C VAL A 101 -3.59 0.66 -29.81
N ALA A 102 -4.46 1.03 -28.86
CA ALA A 102 -5.86 0.64 -28.88
C ALA A 102 -6.61 1.21 -30.10
N GLN A 103 -6.41 2.50 -30.44
CA GLN A 103 -7.04 3.11 -31.61
C GLN A 103 -6.60 2.45 -32.92
N SER A 104 -5.32 2.08 -33.04
CA SER A 104 -4.78 1.50 -34.28
C SER A 104 -5.18 0.06 -34.51
N VAL A 105 -5.44 -0.71 -33.44
CA VAL A 105 -5.65 -2.17 -33.53
C VAL A 105 -7.10 -2.57 -33.29
N ILE A 106 -7.86 -1.81 -32.49
CA ILE A 106 -9.22 -2.15 -32.10
C ILE A 106 -10.22 -1.36 -32.96
N PRO A 107 -11.01 -2.03 -33.83
CA PRO A 107 -11.99 -1.35 -34.66
C PRO A 107 -13.02 -0.56 -33.83
N GLY A 108 -13.25 0.69 -34.20
CA GLY A 108 -14.21 1.57 -33.53
C GLY A 108 -13.68 2.28 -32.28
N PHE A 109 -12.44 2.01 -31.84
CA PHE A 109 -11.82 2.82 -30.80
C PHE A 109 -11.36 4.16 -31.35
N THR A 110 -11.70 5.23 -30.64
CA THR A 110 -11.14 6.57 -30.83
C THR A 110 -9.96 6.79 -29.89
N LEU A 111 -9.21 7.89 -30.06
CA LEU A 111 -8.21 8.29 -29.07
C LEU A 111 -8.81 8.47 -27.67
N ALA A 112 -10.06 8.95 -27.57
CA ALA A 112 -10.70 9.17 -26.28
C ALA A 112 -11.05 7.85 -25.58
N THR A 113 -11.58 6.85 -26.30
CA THR A 113 -11.82 5.51 -25.72
C THR A 113 -10.51 4.78 -25.43
N GLY A 114 -9.48 4.99 -26.24
CA GLY A 114 -8.13 4.47 -25.97
C GLY A 114 -7.49 5.12 -24.73
N LEU A 115 -7.66 6.43 -24.56
CA LEU A 115 -7.20 7.17 -23.38
C LEU A 115 -7.95 6.73 -22.13
N LEU A 116 -9.26 6.47 -22.25
CA LEU A 116 -10.07 5.89 -21.17
C LEU A 116 -9.51 4.53 -20.73
N LEU A 117 -9.28 3.62 -21.68
CA LEU A 117 -8.67 2.32 -21.41
C LEU A 117 -7.28 2.47 -20.78
N GLY A 118 -6.44 3.36 -21.33
CA GLY A 118 -5.10 3.65 -20.83
C GLY A 118 -5.11 4.19 -19.40
N ALA A 119 -6.01 5.14 -19.10
CA ALA A 119 -6.20 5.68 -17.77
C ALA A 119 -6.57 4.58 -16.77
N ILE A 120 -7.47 3.66 -17.15
CA ILE A 120 -7.91 2.55 -16.30
C ILE A 120 -6.76 1.58 -15.96
N VAL A 121 -5.90 1.23 -16.92
CA VAL A 121 -4.90 0.15 -16.76
C VAL A 121 -3.49 0.65 -16.44
N SER A 122 -3.30 1.98 -16.36
CA SER A 122 -2.02 2.61 -16.05
C SER A 122 -1.63 2.59 -14.56
N PRO A 123 -2.55 2.71 -13.57
CA PRO A 123 -2.20 2.56 -12.16
C PRO A 123 -1.66 1.17 -11.86
N SER A 124 -0.56 1.13 -11.12
CA SER A 124 -0.04 -0.08 -10.51
C SER A 124 -0.42 -0.13 -9.04
N ASP A 125 -0.85 -1.30 -8.59
CA ASP A 125 -1.19 -1.62 -7.22
C ASP A 125 0.05 -2.10 -6.46
N ALA A 126 0.46 -1.31 -5.46
CA ALA A 126 1.59 -1.68 -4.60
C ALA A 126 1.23 -2.79 -3.59
N VAL A 127 -0.04 -2.95 -3.20
CA VAL A 127 -0.45 -3.85 -2.10
C VAL A 127 -0.12 -5.31 -2.42
N ALA A 128 -0.42 -5.74 -3.63
CA ALA A 128 -0.12 -7.11 -4.07
C ALA A 128 1.39 -7.37 -4.12
N ALA A 129 2.17 -6.37 -4.56
CA ALA A 129 3.62 -6.49 -4.65
C ALA A 129 4.30 -6.45 -3.27
N THR A 130 3.87 -5.57 -2.36
CA THR A 130 4.45 -5.45 -1.01
C THR A 130 4.20 -6.69 -0.18
N ALA A 131 3.07 -7.38 -0.37
CA ALA A 131 2.82 -8.69 0.25
C ALA A 131 3.89 -9.74 -0.11
N ILE A 132 4.40 -9.72 -1.35
CA ILE A 132 5.48 -10.61 -1.81
C ILE A 132 6.86 -10.10 -1.36
N MET A 133 7.07 -8.79 -1.34
CA MET A 133 8.36 -8.20 -0.97
C MET A 133 8.68 -8.33 0.52
N LYS A 134 7.65 -8.28 1.39
CA LYS A 134 7.80 -8.46 2.84
C LYS A 134 8.45 -9.81 3.20
N THR A 135 8.27 -10.84 2.39
CA THR A 135 8.86 -12.17 2.62
C THR A 135 10.24 -12.37 2.00
N LEU A 136 10.72 -11.42 1.19
CA LEU A 136 11.95 -11.58 0.39
C LEU A 136 12.99 -10.46 0.63
N ALA A 137 12.93 -9.79 1.79
CA ALA A 137 13.92 -8.80 2.26
C ALA A 137 14.35 -7.77 1.20
N VAL A 138 13.39 -7.22 0.46
CA VAL A 138 13.64 -6.17 -0.54
C VAL A 138 13.97 -4.84 0.15
N PRO A 139 14.90 -4.01 -0.38
CA PRO A 139 15.24 -2.73 0.23
C PRO A 139 14.03 -1.82 0.46
N ARG A 140 13.93 -1.25 1.67
CA ARG A 140 12.82 -0.36 2.08
C ARG A 140 12.60 0.82 1.13
N LYS A 141 13.67 1.33 0.51
CA LYS A 141 13.57 2.41 -0.48
C LYS A 141 12.68 2.03 -1.68
N ILE A 142 12.78 0.80 -2.18
CA ILE A 142 11.95 0.33 -3.31
C ILE A 142 10.49 0.24 -2.87
N VAL A 143 10.25 -0.31 -1.68
CA VAL A 143 8.91 -0.41 -1.08
C VAL A 143 8.29 0.99 -0.94
N ALA A 144 9.01 1.95 -0.37
CA ALA A 144 8.53 3.32 -0.18
C ALA A 144 8.24 4.05 -1.51
N ILE A 145 9.06 3.83 -2.55
CA ILE A 145 8.80 4.39 -3.88
C ILE A 145 7.54 3.77 -4.50
N LEU A 146 7.35 2.46 -4.37
CA LEU A 146 6.17 1.76 -4.91
C LEU A 146 4.88 2.15 -4.19
N GLU A 147 4.91 2.21 -2.86
CA GLU A 147 3.77 2.68 -2.05
C GLU A 147 3.43 4.14 -2.42
N GLY A 148 4.45 5.01 -2.51
CA GLY A 148 4.26 6.39 -2.93
C GLY A 148 3.72 6.53 -4.35
N GLU A 149 4.22 5.73 -5.30
CA GLU A 149 3.71 5.66 -6.67
C GLU A 149 2.22 5.27 -6.68
N SER A 150 1.86 4.20 -5.96
CA SER A 150 0.49 3.67 -5.90
C SER A 150 -0.51 4.62 -5.26
N LEU A 151 -0.07 5.49 -4.34
CA LEU A 151 -0.97 6.50 -3.75
C LEU A 151 -1.34 7.61 -4.72
N VAL A 152 -0.39 8.01 -5.56
CA VAL A 152 -0.54 9.18 -6.44
C VAL A 152 -1.04 8.76 -7.83
N ASN A 153 -0.69 7.56 -8.30
CA ASN A 153 -1.07 7.09 -9.64
C ASN A 153 -2.59 6.91 -9.80
N ASP A 154 -3.29 6.44 -8.76
CA ASP A 154 -4.73 6.22 -8.75
C ASP A 154 -5.49 7.54 -8.97
N ALA A 155 -5.01 8.59 -8.32
CA ALA A 155 -5.50 9.94 -8.52
C ALA A 155 -5.29 10.42 -9.96
N THR A 156 -4.06 10.33 -10.46
CA THR A 156 -3.73 10.74 -11.84
C THR A 156 -4.60 10.03 -12.86
N ALA A 157 -4.76 8.72 -12.71
CA ALA A 157 -5.56 7.90 -13.60
C ALA A 157 -7.04 8.23 -13.56
N LEU A 158 -7.62 8.46 -12.38
CA LEU A 158 -9.03 8.86 -12.31
C LEU A 158 -9.28 10.24 -12.91
N VAL A 159 -8.34 11.18 -12.80
CA VAL A 159 -8.47 12.46 -13.51
C VAL A 159 -8.39 12.27 -15.03
N LEU A 160 -7.46 11.44 -15.52
CA LEU A 160 -7.39 11.08 -16.94
C LEU A 160 -8.64 10.34 -17.44
N PHE A 161 -9.23 9.50 -16.60
CA PHE A 161 -10.48 8.82 -16.86
C PHE A 161 -11.62 9.82 -17.06
N GLN A 162 -11.79 10.78 -16.13
CA GLN A 162 -12.82 11.81 -16.24
C GLN A 162 -12.61 12.68 -17.49
N LEU A 163 -11.36 13.02 -17.79
CA LEU A 163 -11.01 13.77 -18.99
C LEU A 163 -11.37 13.00 -20.27
N ALA A 164 -11.08 11.70 -20.31
CA ALA A 164 -11.41 10.85 -21.44
C ALA A 164 -12.93 10.76 -21.64
N LEU A 165 -13.71 10.59 -20.57
CA LEU A 165 -15.18 10.60 -20.63
C LEU A 165 -15.73 11.96 -21.10
N ALA A 166 -15.21 13.07 -20.59
CA ALA A 166 -15.60 14.41 -21.01
C ALA A 166 -15.32 14.64 -22.51
N THR A 167 -14.17 14.14 -22.99
CA THR A 167 -13.80 14.20 -24.42
C THR A 167 -14.72 13.34 -25.28
N MET A 168 -15.10 12.15 -24.79
CA MET A 168 -16.07 11.28 -25.48
C MET A 168 -17.45 11.93 -25.61
N ASN A 169 -17.86 12.73 -24.62
CA ASN A 169 -19.14 13.43 -24.65
C ASN A 169 -19.12 14.66 -25.58
N THR A 170 -18.05 15.44 -25.56
CA THR A 170 -17.96 16.73 -26.28
C THR A 170 -17.38 16.60 -27.68
N GLY A 171 -16.66 15.50 -27.99
CA GLY A 171 -15.99 15.26 -29.27
C GLY A 171 -14.82 16.21 -29.56
N ARG A 172 -14.46 17.10 -28.63
CA ARG A 172 -13.38 18.09 -28.78
C ARG A 172 -12.34 17.87 -27.69
N PHE A 173 -11.13 17.51 -28.10
CA PHE A 173 -9.99 17.47 -27.21
C PHE A 173 -9.30 18.82 -27.19
N SER A 174 -9.21 19.45 -26.03
CA SER A 174 -8.48 20.71 -25.83
C SER A 174 -7.49 20.55 -24.69
N LEU A 175 -6.21 20.39 -25.03
CA LEU A 175 -5.11 20.19 -24.07
C LEU A 175 -5.10 21.22 -22.95
N THR A 176 -5.34 22.49 -23.27
CA THR A 176 -5.26 23.61 -22.32
C THR A 176 -6.40 23.59 -21.30
N SER A 177 -7.63 23.36 -21.74
CA SER A 177 -8.78 23.24 -20.83
C SER A 177 -8.65 21.99 -19.97
N SER A 178 -8.22 20.87 -20.56
CA SER A 178 -7.98 19.62 -19.85
C SER A 178 -6.93 19.74 -18.75
N LEU A 179 -5.88 20.53 -18.97
CA LEU A 179 -4.84 20.76 -17.98
C LEU A 179 -5.33 21.63 -16.82
N LEU A 180 -6.15 22.65 -17.11
CA LEU A 180 -6.77 23.49 -16.09
C LEU A 180 -7.77 22.69 -15.25
N ASP A 181 -8.61 21.89 -15.90
CA ASP A 181 -9.54 20.98 -15.23
C ASP A 181 -8.77 19.99 -14.35
N PHE A 182 -7.66 19.44 -14.83
CA PHE A 182 -6.79 18.56 -14.03
C PHE A 182 -6.29 19.27 -12.76
N ILE A 183 -5.74 20.48 -12.89
CA ILE A 183 -5.21 21.25 -11.75
C ILE A 183 -6.34 21.59 -10.77
N TRP A 184 -7.52 21.95 -11.27
CA TRP A 184 -8.68 22.26 -10.44
C TRP A 184 -9.20 21.05 -9.67
N LEU A 185 -9.42 19.93 -10.37
CA LEU A 185 -9.87 18.66 -9.78
C LEU A 185 -8.88 18.13 -8.74
N ALA A 186 -7.58 18.18 -9.06
CA ALA A 186 -6.53 17.70 -8.19
C ALA A 186 -6.31 18.62 -6.98
N GLY A 187 -6.17 19.92 -7.22
CA GLY A 187 -5.97 20.94 -6.18
C GLY A 187 -7.17 21.02 -5.23
N GLY A 188 -8.39 20.96 -5.76
CA GLY A 188 -9.61 20.91 -4.95
C GLY A 188 -9.74 19.61 -4.15
N GLY A 189 -9.37 18.46 -4.72
CA GLY A 189 -9.29 17.20 -4.00
C GLY A 189 -8.32 17.29 -2.81
N VAL A 190 -7.11 17.79 -3.03
CA VAL A 190 -6.14 18.03 -1.95
C VAL A 190 -6.68 19.01 -0.91
N GLY A 191 -7.28 20.12 -1.34
CA GLY A 191 -7.85 21.14 -0.45
C GLY A 191 -8.96 20.58 0.46
N THR A 192 -9.92 19.85 -0.12
CA THR A 192 -11.00 19.19 0.65
C THR A 192 -10.45 18.16 1.64
N GLY A 193 -9.46 17.37 1.21
CA GLY A 193 -8.79 16.38 2.06
C GLY A 193 -8.06 17.01 3.25
N LEU A 194 -7.39 18.15 3.03
CA LEU A 194 -6.77 18.91 4.12
C LEU A 194 -7.79 19.44 5.11
N VAL A 195 -8.93 19.98 4.63
CA VAL A 195 -10.00 20.50 5.49
C VAL A 195 -10.58 19.38 6.36
N ILE A 196 -10.94 18.24 5.74
CA ILE A 196 -11.56 17.11 6.44
C ILE A 196 -10.54 16.41 7.36
N GLY A 197 -9.31 16.24 6.90
CA GLY A 197 -8.22 15.71 7.73
C GLY A 197 -7.92 16.60 8.94
N TYR A 198 -7.94 17.93 8.78
CA TYR A 198 -7.75 18.85 9.90
C TYR A 198 -8.91 18.84 10.89
N LEU A 199 -10.15 18.75 10.39
CA LEU A 199 -11.34 18.62 11.24
C LEU A 199 -11.28 17.32 12.05
N SER A 200 -10.94 16.20 11.41
CA SER A 200 -10.74 14.91 12.07
C SER A 200 -9.60 14.97 13.09
N PHE A 201 -8.48 15.61 12.76
CA PHE A 201 -7.38 15.84 13.69
C PHE A 201 -7.84 16.59 14.94
N TRP A 202 -8.63 17.65 14.76
CA TRP A 202 -9.19 18.42 15.86
C TRP A 202 -10.12 17.57 16.74
N LEU A 203 -11.00 16.78 16.13
CA LEU A 203 -11.91 15.87 16.84
C LEU A 203 -11.15 14.80 17.64
N HIS A 204 -10.11 14.19 17.07
CA HIS A 204 -9.30 13.22 17.80
C HIS A 204 -8.53 13.87 18.96
N LYS A 205 -7.96 15.05 18.74
CA LYS A 205 -7.12 15.71 19.75
C LYS A 205 -7.92 16.28 20.92
N TYR A 206 -9.13 16.78 20.68
CA TYR A 206 -9.91 17.50 21.69
C TYR A 206 -11.23 16.82 22.06
N GLY A 207 -11.66 15.79 21.33
CA GLY A 207 -12.94 15.12 21.55
C GLY A 207 -12.94 14.14 22.73
N ASN A 208 -11.78 13.72 23.25
CA ASN A 208 -11.64 12.74 24.33
C ASN A 208 -12.54 11.50 24.11
N LEU A 209 -12.52 10.97 22.89
CA LEU A 209 -13.35 9.84 22.50
C LEU A 209 -12.75 8.52 23.02
N GLU A 210 -13.61 7.55 23.32
CA GLU A 210 -13.16 6.19 23.61
C GLU A 210 -12.45 5.57 22.38
N PRO A 211 -11.47 4.65 22.57
CA PRO A 211 -10.69 4.07 21.47
C PRO A 211 -11.51 3.49 20.31
N ALA A 212 -12.66 2.88 20.61
CA ALA A 212 -13.58 2.36 19.59
C ALA A 212 -14.19 3.48 18.74
N LEU A 213 -14.63 4.58 19.36
CA LEU A 213 -15.17 5.75 18.66
C LEU A 213 -14.11 6.50 17.87
N GLU A 214 -12.88 6.58 18.38
CA GLU A 214 -11.75 7.09 17.59
C GLU A 214 -11.52 6.22 16.35
N THR A 215 -11.57 4.90 16.49
CA THR A 215 -11.46 4.01 15.33
C THR A 215 -12.59 4.25 14.32
N VAL A 216 -13.84 4.37 14.78
CA VAL A 216 -14.99 4.70 13.92
C VAL A 216 -14.79 6.05 13.22
N LEU A 217 -14.28 7.06 13.93
CA LEU A 217 -14.01 8.38 13.36
C LEU A 217 -13.03 8.30 12.19
N THR A 218 -12.04 7.39 12.21
CA THR A 218 -11.15 7.19 11.04
C THR A 218 -11.89 6.71 9.79
N PHE A 219 -12.91 5.85 9.93
CA PHE A 219 -13.78 5.48 8.81
C PHE A 219 -14.61 6.66 8.34
N VAL A 220 -15.23 7.38 9.28
CA VAL A 220 -16.02 8.59 8.97
C VAL A 220 -15.17 9.59 8.17
N THR A 221 -13.91 9.80 8.56
CA THR A 221 -12.99 10.68 7.84
C THR A 221 -12.74 10.20 6.41
N ALA A 222 -12.46 8.90 6.22
CA ALA A 222 -12.24 8.33 4.88
C ALA A 222 -13.45 8.54 3.96
N TYR A 223 -14.66 8.18 4.42
CA TYR A 223 -15.88 8.33 3.63
C TYR A 223 -16.27 9.79 3.41
N SER A 224 -16.14 10.64 4.45
CA SER A 224 -16.47 12.07 4.35
C SER A 224 -15.56 12.79 3.36
N ALA A 225 -14.25 12.49 3.37
CA ALA A 225 -13.29 13.04 2.42
C ALA A 225 -13.68 12.71 0.98
N TYR A 226 -13.98 11.43 0.72
CA TYR A 226 -14.41 10.99 -0.60
C TYR A 226 -15.70 11.65 -1.06
N ILE A 227 -16.76 11.53 -0.26
CA ILE A 227 -18.12 11.98 -0.59
C ILE A 227 -18.16 13.50 -0.76
N ALA A 228 -17.51 14.26 0.12
CA ALA A 228 -17.49 15.72 0.02
C ALA A 228 -16.80 16.20 -1.25
N ALA A 229 -15.67 15.60 -1.62
CA ALA A 229 -14.98 15.95 -2.85
C ALA A 229 -15.79 15.58 -4.10
N GLU A 230 -16.39 14.39 -4.15
CA GLU A 230 -17.25 13.97 -5.28
C GLU A 230 -18.48 14.89 -5.44
N HIS A 231 -19.13 15.31 -4.34
CA HIS A 231 -20.24 16.28 -4.41
C HIS A 231 -19.82 17.64 -4.96
N LEU A 232 -18.58 18.06 -4.69
CA LEU A 232 -17.99 19.28 -5.24
C LEU A 232 -17.42 19.07 -6.65
N GLN A 233 -17.58 17.89 -7.25
CA GLN A 233 -16.98 17.50 -8.53
C GLN A 233 -15.46 17.66 -8.52
N LEU A 234 -14.82 17.30 -7.41
CA LEU A 234 -13.36 17.31 -7.20
C LEU A 234 -12.85 15.87 -7.06
N SER A 235 -11.53 15.67 -7.04
CA SER A 235 -10.97 14.32 -6.90
C SER A 235 -11.19 13.73 -5.50
N GLY A 236 -12.16 12.80 -5.38
CA GLY A 236 -12.40 12.03 -4.16
C GLY A 236 -11.19 11.25 -3.68
N VAL A 237 -10.45 10.65 -4.60
CA VAL A 237 -9.23 9.87 -4.28
C VAL A 237 -8.14 10.74 -3.67
N LEU A 238 -7.83 11.91 -4.26
CA LEU A 238 -6.85 12.83 -3.67
C LEU A 238 -7.29 13.37 -2.32
N SER A 239 -8.59 13.59 -2.14
CA SER A 239 -9.15 14.02 -0.86
C SER A 239 -8.88 13.00 0.25
N VAL A 240 -9.21 11.73 -0.01
CA VAL A 240 -8.99 10.63 0.93
C VAL A 240 -7.50 10.42 1.22
N VAL A 241 -6.66 10.38 0.18
CA VAL A 241 -5.21 10.19 0.33
C VAL A 241 -4.59 11.35 1.12
N THR A 242 -5.01 12.58 0.86
CA THR A 242 -4.51 13.76 1.58
C THR A 242 -4.93 13.74 3.05
N ALA A 243 -6.19 13.40 3.34
CA ALA A 243 -6.66 13.26 4.72
C ALA A 243 -5.91 12.14 5.47
N GLY A 244 -5.72 10.98 4.81
CA GLY A 244 -4.99 9.84 5.36
C GLY A 244 -3.52 10.16 5.64
N LEU A 245 -2.81 10.80 4.71
CA LEU A 245 -1.40 11.21 4.89
C LEU A 245 -1.25 12.22 6.03
N LEU A 246 -2.15 13.21 6.13
CA LEU A 246 -2.11 14.22 7.19
C LEU A 246 -2.26 13.61 8.57
N LEU A 247 -3.22 12.70 8.74
CA LEU A 247 -3.49 12.07 10.02
C LEU A 247 -2.48 10.96 10.35
N GLY A 248 -2.04 10.17 9.36
CA GLY A 248 -0.96 9.20 9.51
C GLY A 248 0.34 9.85 10.00
N HIS A 249 0.70 11.02 9.42
CA HIS A 249 1.86 11.79 9.90
C HIS A 249 1.73 12.24 11.36
N LYS A 250 0.52 12.50 11.84
CA LYS A 250 0.24 12.97 13.21
C LYS A 250 -0.20 11.86 14.17
N GLN A 251 -0.23 10.61 13.75
CA GLN A 251 -0.82 9.49 14.50
C GLN A 251 -0.23 9.35 15.92
N SER A 252 1.08 9.53 16.08
CA SER A 252 1.77 9.43 17.38
C SER A 252 1.42 10.57 18.36
N SER A 253 1.00 11.72 17.83
CA SER A 253 0.63 12.91 18.63
C SER A 253 -0.86 13.01 18.94
N VAL A 254 -1.68 12.19 18.27
CA VAL A 254 -3.15 12.31 18.27
C VAL A 254 -3.80 11.12 18.94
N HIS A 255 -3.28 9.91 18.72
CA HIS A 255 -3.90 8.68 19.22
C HIS A 255 -3.13 8.09 20.37
N SER A 256 -3.88 7.65 21.38
CA SER A 256 -3.35 6.81 22.45
C SER A 256 -2.77 5.50 21.88
N PRO A 257 -1.80 4.86 22.54
CA PRO A 257 -1.25 3.58 22.10
C PRO A 257 -2.31 2.48 21.90
N THR A 258 -3.32 2.44 22.77
CA THR A 258 -4.44 1.48 22.69
C THR A 258 -5.31 1.73 21.47
N THR A 259 -5.67 3.00 21.19
CA THR A 259 -6.38 3.34 19.95
C THR A 259 -5.56 2.92 18.72
N ARG A 260 -4.25 3.19 18.70
CA ARG A 260 -3.42 2.83 17.54
C ARG A 260 -3.43 1.33 17.27
N MET A 261 -3.25 0.50 18.30
CA MET A 261 -3.29 -0.95 18.15
C MET A 261 -4.67 -1.45 17.68
N GLN A 262 -5.75 -0.91 18.26
CA GLN A 262 -7.11 -1.28 17.87
C GLN A 262 -7.43 -0.86 16.44
N ALA A 263 -7.11 0.38 16.07
CA ALA A 263 -7.32 0.89 14.72
C ALA A 263 -6.56 0.05 13.69
N VAL A 264 -5.30 -0.34 14.00
CA VAL A 264 -4.52 -1.22 13.12
C VAL A 264 -5.23 -2.54 12.87
N ALA A 265 -5.65 -3.23 13.93
CA ALA A 265 -6.33 -4.51 13.81
C ALA A 265 -7.65 -4.41 13.02
N VAL A 266 -8.44 -3.36 13.26
CA VAL A 266 -9.71 -3.14 12.55
C VAL A 266 -9.49 -2.81 11.07
N TRP A 267 -8.53 -1.94 10.76
CA TRP A 267 -8.20 -1.59 9.38
C TRP A 267 -7.63 -2.79 8.61
N ASP A 268 -6.73 -3.57 9.23
CA ASP A 268 -6.21 -4.79 8.61
C ASP A 268 -7.33 -5.79 8.30
N PHE A 269 -8.27 -5.98 9.24
CA PHE A 269 -9.45 -6.81 9.01
C PHE A 269 -10.30 -6.31 7.83
N VAL A 270 -10.62 -5.01 7.81
CA VAL A 270 -11.45 -4.42 6.74
C VAL A 270 -10.75 -4.49 5.39
N VAL A 271 -9.45 -4.19 5.31
CA VAL A 271 -8.69 -4.25 4.05
C VAL A 271 -8.61 -5.69 3.54
N VAL A 272 -8.37 -6.68 4.41
CA VAL A 272 -8.39 -8.10 4.02
C VAL A 272 -9.77 -8.51 3.50
N LEU A 273 -10.84 -8.08 4.16
CA LEU A 273 -12.22 -8.36 3.76
C LEU A 273 -12.53 -7.77 2.37
N LEU A 274 -12.26 -6.48 2.19
CA LEU A 274 -12.54 -5.75 0.95
C LEU A 274 -11.70 -6.27 -0.21
N ASN A 275 -10.40 -6.48 0.01
CA ASN A 275 -9.50 -7.08 -0.99
C ASN A 275 -9.98 -8.50 -1.34
N GLY A 276 -10.38 -9.28 -0.33
CA GLY A 276 -10.94 -10.60 -0.51
C GLY A 276 -12.14 -10.62 -1.45
N LEU A 277 -13.12 -9.78 -1.15
CA LEU A 277 -14.35 -9.62 -1.92
C LEU A 277 -14.07 -9.12 -3.34
N ILE A 278 -13.23 -8.10 -3.52
CA ILE A 278 -13.01 -7.54 -4.85
C ILE A 278 -12.25 -8.52 -5.76
N PHE A 279 -11.22 -9.21 -5.27
CA PHE A 279 -10.48 -10.17 -6.12
C PHE A 279 -11.34 -11.38 -6.53
N ILE A 280 -12.20 -11.89 -5.65
CA ILE A 280 -13.12 -12.98 -6.06
C ILE A 280 -14.18 -12.47 -7.05
N LEU A 281 -14.70 -11.25 -6.84
CA LEU A 281 -15.67 -10.62 -7.74
C LEU A 281 -15.07 -10.36 -9.12
N ILE A 282 -13.80 -9.95 -9.19
CA ILE A 282 -13.06 -9.82 -10.47
C ILE A 282 -13.12 -11.13 -11.25
N GLY A 283 -12.77 -12.24 -10.60
CA GLY A 283 -12.81 -13.55 -11.23
C GLY A 283 -14.20 -13.94 -11.70
N LEU A 284 -15.21 -13.73 -10.86
CA LEU A 284 -16.60 -14.11 -11.13
C LEU A 284 -17.22 -13.37 -12.33
N GLN A 285 -16.80 -12.12 -12.57
CA GLN A 285 -17.37 -11.29 -13.63
C GLN A 285 -16.86 -11.62 -15.04
N LEU A 286 -15.66 -12.19 -15.17
CA LEU A 286 -15.03 -12.39 -16.48
C LEU A 286 -15.89 -13.21 -17.48
N PRO A 287 -16.49 -14.37 -17.09
CA PRO A 287 -17.33 -15.13 -18.01
C PRO A 287 -18.52 -14.34 -18.56
N HIS A 288 -19.13 -13.50 -17.72
CA HIS A 288 -20.26 -12.65 -18.10
C HIS A 288 -19.84 -11.54 -19.06
N VAL A 289 -18.68 -10.92 -18.81
CA VAL A 289 -18.13 -9.90 -19.73
C VAL A 289 -17.83 -10.51 -21.10
N VAL A 290 -17.23 -11.70 -21.15
CA VAL A 290 -16.98 -12.42 -22.40
C VAL A 290 -18.29 -12.73 -23.14
N ALA A 291 -19.31 -13.23 -22.43
CA ALA A 291 -20.62 -13.53 -23.01
C ALA A 291 -21.35 -12.28 -23.54
N SER A 292 -21.05 -11.11 -22.98
CA SER A 292 -21.65 -9.83 -23.39
C SER A 292 -21.08 -9.24 -24.67
N ILE A 293 -19.93 -9.74 -25.15
CA ILE A 293 -19.27 -9.24 -26.36
C ILE A 293 -19.73 -10.07 -27.57
N LYS A 294 -20.46 -9.44 -28.49
CA LYS A 294 -20.94 -10.07 -29.73
C LYS A 294 -20.08 -9.64 -30.91
N GLY A 295 -19.83 -10.55 -31.85
CA GLY A 295 -19.23 -10.24 -33.16
C GLY A 295 -17.69 -10.27 -33.25
N GLN A 296 -16.98 -10.65 -32.18
CA GLN A 296 -15.53 -10.89 -32.22
C GLN A 296 -15.22 -12.33 -31.79
N SER A 297 -14.19 -12.94 -32.36
CA SER A 297 -13.75 -14.27 -31.95
C SER A 297 -13.00 -14.21 -30.62
N LEU A 298 -13.07 -15.29 -29.83
CA LEU A 298 -12.35 -15.38 -28.55
C LEU A 298 -10.83 -15.16 -28.72
N GLY A 299 -10.26 -15.63 -29.83
CA GLY A 299 -8.85 -15.44 -30.17
C GLY A 299 -8.50 -13.97 -30.45
N GLN A 300 -9.38 -13.23 -31.13
CA GLN A 300 -9.18 -11.80 -31.38
C GLN A 300 -9.25 -10.98 -30.08
N LEU A 301 -10.21 -11.31 -29.21
CA LEU A 301 -10.32 -10.71 -27.88
C LEU A 301 -9.06 -10.97 -27.05
N ALA A 302 -8.62 -12.23 -26.98
CA ALA A 302 -7.39 -12.60 -26.28
C ALA A 302 -6.16 -11.86 -26.84
N TRP A 303 -6.08 -11.68 -28.17
CA TRP A 303 -5.02 -10.90 -28.81
C TRP A 303 -5.03 -9.44 -28.37
N PHE A 304 -6.20 -8.77 -28.34
CA PHE A 304 -6.29 -7.39 -27.84
C PHE A 304 -5.86 -7.29 -26.38
N GLY A 305 -6.36 -8.19 -25.52
CA GLY A 305 -5.97 -8.25 -24.11
C GLY A 305 -4.46 -8.43 -23.93
N LEU A 306 -3.86 -9.38 -24.65
CA LEU A 306 -2.42 -9.64 -24.60
C LEU A 306 -1.60 -8.46 -25.12
N LEU A 307 -1.98 -7.88 -26.25
CA LEU A 307 -1.25 -6.76 -26.87
C LEU A 307 -1.24 -5.53 -25.95
N ILE A 308 -2.39 -5.17 -25.38
CA ILE A 308 -2.47 -4.04 -24.44
C ILE A 308 -1.68 -4.34 -23.17
N SER A 309 -1.72 -5.58 -22.66
CA SER A 309 -0.91 -6.00 -21.51
C SER A 309 0.58 -5.85 -21.77
N LEU A 310 1.06 -6.35 -22.91
CA LEU A 310 2.46 -6.25 -23.32
C LEU A 310 2.87 -4.79 -23.55
N THR A 311 1.99 -3.97 -24.14
CA THR A 311 2.22 -2.53 -24.33
C THR A 311 2.40 -1.83 -23.00
N ALA A 312 1.51 -2.09 -22.02
CA ALA A 312 1.57 -1.48 -20.71
C ALA A 312 2.85 -1.89 -19.96
N VAL A 313 3.28 -3.15 -20.08
CA VAL A 313 4.54 -3.64 -19.52
C VAL A 313 5.75 -3.02 -20.22
N ALA A 314 5.76 -2.98 -21.55
CA ALA A 314 6.85 -2.40 -22.33
C ALA A 314 7.04 -0.91 -22.03
N ILE A 315 5.95 -0.14 -21.95
CA ILE A 315 6.02 1.28 -21.58
C ILE A 315 6.55 1.44 -20.17
N ARG A 316 6.15 0.60 -19.21
CA ARG A 316 6.70 0.66 -17.85
C ARG A 316 8.20 0.41 -17.84
N PHE A 317 8.66 -0.68 -18.48
CA PHE A 317 10.09 -0.96 -18.57
C PHE A 317 10.85 0.18 -19.20
N LEU A 318 10.43 0.62 -20.39
CA LEU A 318 11.09 1.71 -21.10
C LEU A 318 11.07 3.01 -20.28
N GLY A 319 9.92 3.37 -19.71
CA GLY A 319 9.73 4.59 -18.94
C GLY A 319 10.55 4.63 -17.66
N ILE A 320 10.65 3.53 -16.91
CA ILE A 320 11.46 3.48 -15.68
C ILE A 320 12.96 3.55 -16.01
N PHE A 321 13.43 2.83 -17.04
CA PHE A 321 14.83 2.92 -17.46
C PHE A 321 15.20 4.30 -18.02
N ILE A 322 14.29 4.94 -18.76
CA ILE A 322 14.47 6.33 -19.22
C ILE A 322 14.52 7.27 -18.02
N ALA A 323 13.56 7.16 -17.09
CA ALA A 323 13.50 8.02 -15.90
C ALA A 323 14.76 7.89 -15.04
N ASP A 324 15.25 6.67 -14.82
CA ASP A 324 16.49 6.40 -14.08
C ASP A 324 17.71 6.99 -14.81
N THR A 325 17.82 6.79 -16.13
CA THR A 325 18.91 7.33 -16.93
C THR A 325 18.93 8.86 -16.90
N VAL A 326 17.77 9.49 -17.06
CA VAL A 326 17.62 10.96 -17.02
C VAL A 326 17.94 11.50 -15.63
N SER A 327 17.36 10.92 -14.58
CA SER A 327 17.60 11.34 -13.19
C SER A 327 19.09 11.18 -12.83
N THR A 328 19.72 10.07 -13.21
CA THR A 328 21.16 9.84 -12.98
C THR A 328 22.03 10.86 -13.71
N ARG A 329 21.71 11.25 -14.96
CA ARG A 329 22.44 12.29 -15.68
C ARG A 329 22.31 13.65 -15.01
N ILE A 330 21.10 14.05 -14.63
CA ILE A 330 20.84 15.32 -13.94
C ILE A 330 21.57 15.36 -12.59
N ARG A 331 21.48 14.28 -11.81
CA ARG A 331 22.13 14.19 -10.50
C ARG A 331 23.64 14.17 -10.58
N LYS A 332 24.22 13.57 -11.63
CA LYS A 332 25.66 13.64 -11.90
C LYS A 332 26.13 15.07 -12.15
N VAL A 333 25.34 15.87 -12.87
CA VAL A 333 25.62 17.31 -13.09
C VAL A 333 25.48 18.11 -11.79
N LEU A 334 24.54 17.74 -10.93
CA LEU A 334 24.28 18.39 -9.64
C LEU A 334 25.15 17.87 -8.48
N HIS A 335 26.10 16.95 -8.72
CA HIS A 335 26.91 16.28 -7.70
C HIS A 335 26.10 15.57 -6.60
N LEU A 336 24.94 15.02 -6.95
CA LEU A 336 24.06 14.27 -6.06
C LEU A 336 24.21 12.75 -6.30
N ALA A 337 23.95 11.96 -5.25
CA ALA A 337 23.87 10.50 -5.37
C ALA A 337 22.71 10.09 -6.30
N PRO A 338 22.87 8.99 -7.06
CA PRO A 338 21.81 8.47 -7.93
C PRO A 338 20.60 8.00 -7.11
N VAL A 339 19.41 8.08 -7.72
CA VAL A 339 18.18 7.58 -7.07
C VAL A 339 18.26 6.07 -6.89
N PHE A 340 18.65 5.36 -7.94
CA PHE A 340 18.83 3.91 -7.92
C PHE A 340 20.33 3.59 -7.97
N PRO A 341 20.87 2.87 -6.96
CA PRO A 341 22.30 2.61 -6.88
C PRO A 341 22.79 1.54 -7.87
N SER A 342 21.87 0.74 -8.43
CA SER A 342 22.20 -0.35 -9.35
C SER A 342 21.05 -0.61 -10.32
N TYR A 343 21.38 -1.08 -11.52
CA TYR A 343 20.41 -1.54 -12.53
C TYR A 343 19.44 -2.60 -11.97
N LYS A 344 19.86 -3.37 -10.95
CA LYS A 344 19.00 -4.34 -10.27
C LYS A 344 17.76 -3.67 -9.65
N HIS A 345 17.92 -2.49 -9.05
CA HIS A 345 16.82 -1.74 -8.45
C HIS A 345 15.85 -1.26 -9.52
N THR A 346 16.38 -0.72 -10.61
CA THR A 346 15.62 -0.24 -11.77
C THR A 346 14.84 -1.38 -12.43
N THR A 347 15.47 -2.53 -12.64
CA THR A 347 14.81 -3.74 -13.19
C THR A 347 13.70 -4.24 -12.27
N LEU A 348 13.95 -4.32 -10.95
CA LEU A 348 12.93 -4.76 -10.01
C LEU A 348 11.71 -3.82 -10.00
N LEU A 349 11.95 -2.50 -9.97
CA LEU A 349 10.89 -1.50 -9.99
C LEU A 349 10.09 -1.53 -11.30
N ALA A 350 10.77 -1.70 -12.44
CA ALA A 350 10.14 -1.89 -13.76
C ALA A 350 9.29 -3.15 -13.85
N TYR A 351 9.76 -4.24 -13.24
CA TYR A 351 9.05 -5.51 -13.24
C TYR A 351 7.79 -5.47 -12.38
N ILE A 352 7.85 -4.81 -11.22
CA ILE A 352 6.72 -4.70 -10.31
C ILE A 352 5.67 -3.78 -10.92
N SER A 353 4.62 -4.37 -11.50
CA SER A 353 3.57 -3.66 -12.22
C SER A 353 2.23 -4.37 -12.12
N MET A 354 1.86 -4.80 -10.92
CA MET A 354 0.60 -5.49 -10.73
C MET A 354 -0.53 -4.46 -10.91
N ARG A 355 -1.50 -4.72 -11.77
CA ARG A 355 -2.73 -3.93 -11.83
C ARG A 355 -3.72 -4.55 -10.86
N GLY A 356 -4.46 -3.71 -10.15
CA GLY A 356 -5.26 -4.17 -9.04
C GLY A 356 -6.65 -3.58 -9.02
N ILE A 357 -7.07 -3.29 -7.80
CA ILE A 357 -8.46 -3.04 -7.43
C ILE A 357 -8.99 -1.75 -8.07
N VAL A 358 -8.18 -0.70 -8.09
CA VAL A 358 -8.59 0.61 -8.60
C VAL A 358 -8.82 0.58 -10.11
N SER A 359 -8.01 -0.17 -10.87
CA SER A 359 -8.24 -0.40 -12.30
C SER A 359 -9.59 -1.07 -12.55
N LEU A 360 -9.97 -2.08 -11.76
CA LEU A 360 -11.29 -2.68 -11.88
C LEU A 360 -12.39 -1.67 -11.55
N ALA A 361 -12.27 -0.99 -10.40
CA ALA A 361 -13.27 -0.04 -9.95
C ALA A 361 -13.52 1.05 -10.99
N ALA A 362 -12.46 1.58 -11.59
CA ALA A 362 -12.54 2.55 -12.70
C ALA A 362 -13.15 1.94 -13.97
N ALA A 363 -12.85 0.68 -14.31
CA ALA A 363 -13.46 0.03 -15.46
C ALA A 363 -14.97 -0.20 -15.26
N LEU A 364 -15.35 -0.61 -14.06
CA LEU A 364 -16.76 -0.79 -13.69
C LEU A 364 -17.49 0.54 -13.60
N SER A 365 -16.81 1.64 -13.28
CA SER A 365 -17.42 2.97 -13.20
C SER A 365 -17.75 3.62 -14.55
N ILE A 366 -17.36 2.98 -15.66
CA ILE A 366 -17.75 3.46 -16.99
C ILE A 366 -19.29 3.44 -17.09
N PRO A 367 -19.92 4.59 -17.34
CA PRO A 367 -21.38 4.66 -17.40
C PRO A 367 -21.90 3.86 -18.58
N GLU A 368 -23.07 3.24 -18.42
CA GLU A 368 -23.70 2.50 -19.53
C GLU A 368 -24.09 3.42 -20.69
N ARG A 369 -24.46 4.66 -20.36
CA ARG A 369 -24.83 5.71 -21.29
C ARG A 369 -24.07 6.99 -21.02
N LEU A 370 -23.64 7.65 -22.08
CA LEU A 370 -23.10 9.01 -22.00
C LEU A 370 -24.22 9.99 -21.62
N PRO A 371 -23.89 11.21 -21.14
CA PRO A 371 -24.89 12.23 -20.79
C PRO A 371 -25.84 12.60 -21.93
N ASN A 372 -25.43 12.40 -23.18
CA ASN A 372 -26.24 12.57 -24.39
C ASN A 372 -27.23 11.41 -24.65
N GLY A 373 -27.31 10.41 -23.76
CA GLY A 373 -28.22 9.26 -23.86
C GLY A 373 -27.73 8.11 -24.74
N LEU A 374 -26.62 8.27 -25.46
CA LEU A 374 -26.05 7.22 -26.31
C LEU A 374 -25.31 6.16 -25.47
N PRO A 375 -25.31 4.89 -25.90
CA PRO A 375 -24.52 3.85 -25.22
C PRO A 375 -23.04 4.19 -25.25
N CYS A 376 -22.34 3.97 -24.14
CA CYS A 376 -20.91 4.24 -24.05
C CYS A 376 -20.13 3.31 -25.01
N PRO A 377 -19.39 3.86 -25.99
CA PRO A 377 -18.76 3.05 -27.02
C PRO A 377 -17.64 2.19 -26.43
N GLY A 378 -17.66 0.90 -26.77
CA GLY A 378 -16.59 -0.03 -26.41
C GLY A 378 -16.53 -0.46 -24.94
N ARG A 379 -17.50 -0.07 -24.08
CA ARG A 379 -17.50 -0.36 -22.62
C ARG A 379 -17.16 -1.82 -22.27
N ASN A 380 -17.88 -2.78 -22.85
CA ASN A 380 -17.66 -4.21 -22.54
C ASN A 380 -16.28 -4.69 -23.00
N LEU A 381 -15.77 -4.14 -24.10
CA LEU A 381 -14.43 -4.46 -24.59
C LEU A 381 -13.34 -3.84 -23.70
N ILE A 382 -13.54 -2.61 -23.21
CA ILE A 382 -12.66 -1.97 -22.22
C ILE A 382 -12.62 -2.81 -20.95
N LEU A 383 -13.79 -3.19 -20.41
CA LEU A 383 -13.89 -4.08 -19.26
C LEU A 383 -13.09 -5.36 -19.48
N PHE A 384 -13.34 -6.07 -20.59
CA PHE A 384 -12.64 -7.31 -20.93
C PHE A 384 -11.12 -7.12 -21.00
N ILE A 385 -10.64 -6.09 -21.70
CA ILE A 385 -9.20 -5.83 -21.82
C ILE A 385 -8.60 -5.50 -20.44
N THR A 386 -9.28 -4.70 -19.61
CA THR A 386 -8.85 -4.42 -18.24
C THR A 386 -8.72 -5.71 -17.43
N PHE A 387 -9.67 -6.65 -17.54
CA PHE A 387 -9.54 -7.96 -16.90
C PHE A 387 -8.33 -8.74 -17.42
N CYS A 388 -8.10 -8.77 -18.73
CA CYS A 388 -6.91 -9.41 -19.29
C CYS A 388 -5.61 -8.80 -18.75
N VAL A 389 -5.54 -7.47 -18.64
CA VAL A 389 -4.36 -6.77 -18.09
C VAL A 389 -4.18 -7.10 -16.61
N ILE A 390 -5.25 -7.09 -15.81
CA ILE A 390 -5.19 -7.48 -14.39
C ILE A 390 -4.72 -8.93 -14.27
N LEU A 391 -5.31 -9.87 -15.02
CA LEU A 391 -4.88 -11.28 -14.97
C LEU A 391 -3.43 -11.47 -15.41
N PHE A 392 -3.03 -10.86 -16.52
CA PHE A 392 -1.66 -10.97 -17.03
C PHE A 392 -0.63 -10.45 -16.03
N THR A 393 -0.95 -9.37 -15.33
CA THR A 393 0.01 -8.66 -14.47
C THR A 393 -0.03 -9.17 -13.03
N LEU A 394 -1.22 -9.42 -12.48
CA LEU A 394 -1.39 -9.97 -11.14
C LEU A 394 -1.03 -11.46 -11.11
N VAL A 395 -1.58 -12.28 -12.01
CA VAL A 395 -1.35 -13.74 -12.03
C VAL A 395 -0.03 -14.05 -12.73
N GLY A 396 0.18 -13.50 -13.93
CA GLY A 396 1.39 -13.75 -14.71
C GLY A 396 2.64 -13.13 -14.09
N GLN A 397 2.75 -11.79 -14.08
CA GLN A 397 3.94 -11.14 -13.51
C GLN A 397 4.05 -11.35 -12.00
N GLY A 398 2.94 -11.34 -11.26
CA GLY A 398 2.96 -11.54 -9.81
C GLY A 398 3.46 -12.91 -9.35
N SER A 399 3.12 -13.99 -10.07
CA SER A 399 3.65 -15.33 -9.78
C SER A 399 5.14 -15.48 -10.09
N MET A 400 5.65 -14.73 -11.07
CA MET A 400 7.06 -14.72 -11.45
C MET A 400 7.91 -13.75 -10.61
N LEU A 401 7.31 -12.83 -9.85
CA LEU A 401 8.04 -11.85 -9.03
C LEU A 401 9.03 -12.50 -8.04
N PRO A 402 8.69 -13.56 -7.27
CA PRO A 402 9.65 -14.23 -6.39
C PRO A 402 10.86 -14.82 -7.11
N VAL A 403 10.71 -15.22 -8.38
CA VAL A 403 11.81 -15.74 -9.21
C VAL A 403 12.70 -14.58 -9.63
N VAL A 404 12.11 -13.46 -10.05
CA VAL A 404 12.87 -12.25 -10.45
C VAL A 404 13.65 -11.66 -9.27
N ILE A 405 13.04 -11.57 -8.09
CA ILE A 405 13.72 -11.07 -6.88
C ILE A 405 14.95 -11.92 -6.56
N ARG A 406 14.80 -13.26 -6.57
CA ARG A 406 15.92 -14.20 -6.35
C ARG A 406 16.98 -14.11 -7.45
N ALA A 407 16.59 -13.98 -8.71
CA ALA A 407 17.51 -13.83 -9.83
C ALA A 407 18.33 -12.53 -9.77
N LEU A 408 17.73 -11.45 -9.28
CA LEU A 408 18.41 -10.17 -9.05
C LEU A 408 19.29 -10.18 -7.78
N GLN A 409 19.28 -11.27 -7.01
CA GLN A 409 19.99 -11.45 -5.74
C GLN A 409 19.56 -10.45 -4.65
N PHE A 410 18.30 -10.01 -4.69
CA PHE A 410 17.69 -9.32 -3.54
C PHE A 410 17.27 -10.36 -2.50
N GLY A 411 17.42 -10.04 -1.21
CA GLY A 411 17.13 -10.96 -0.11
C GLY A 411 18.16 -12.08 0.08
N GLN A 412 19.34 -11.99 -0.55
CA GLN A 412 20.49 -12.75 -0.06
C GLN A 412 20.99 -12.05 1.20
N PRO A 413 21.30 -12.81 2.28
CA PRO A 413 21.92 -12.20 3.43
C PRO A 413 23.17 -11.48 2.98
N SER A 414 23.28 -10.19 3.28
CA SER A 414 24.55 -9.51 3.09
C SER A 414 25.59 -10.34 3.84
N THR A 415 26.70 -10.68 3.19
CA THR A 415 27.83 -11.35 3.85
C THR A 415 28.38 -10.53 5.02
N ASP A 416 27.90 -9.29 5.19
CA ASP A 416 28.18 -8.34 6.26
C ASP A 416 27.19 -8.38 7.44
N TYR A 417 26.21 -9.30 7.47
CA TYR A 417 25.36 -9.43 8.66
C TYR A 417 26.19 -9.73 9.89
N LEU A 418 25.95 -8.94 10.93
CA LEU A 418 26.53 -9.18 12.24
C LEU A 418 25.94 -10.47 12.80
N SER A 419 26.80 -11.33 13.36
CA SER A 419 26.32 -12.51 14.07
C SER A 419 25.37 -12.12 15.21
N ARG A 420 24.40 -12.99 15.55
CA ARG A 420 23.49 -12.80 16.71
C ARG A 420 24.23 -12.38 17.98
N ARG A 421 25.42 -12.96 18.19
CA ARG A 421 26.30 -12.63 19.32
C ARG A 421 26.80 -11.19 19.29
N GLU A 422 27.19 -10.70 18.12
CA GLU A 422 27.70 -9.32 17.96
C GLU A 422 26.58 -8.28 18.09
N ILE A 423 25.38 -8.59 17.57
CA ILE A 423 24.19 -7.75 17.76
C ILE A 423 23.85 -7.63 19.25
N ARG A 424 23.73 -8.76 19.97
CA ARG A 424 23.48 -8.75 21.42
C ARG A 424 24.54 -7.95 22.18
N LYS A 425 25.81 -8.09 21.82
CA LYS A 425 26.91 -7.32 22.41
C LYS A 425 26.75 -5.81 22.20
N ARG A 426 26.33 -5.36 21.01
CA ARG A 426 26.05 -3.93 20.75
C ARG A 426 24.87 -3.42 21.56
N LEU A 427 23.76 -4.16 21.59
CA LEU A 427 22.58 -3.83 22.39
C LEU A 427 22.95 -3.68 23.88
N SER A 428 23.64 -4.67 24.46
CA SER A 428 24.08 -4.62 25.86
C SER A 428 25.02 -3.46 26.15
N ARG A 429 25.98 -3.17 25.26
CA ARG A 429 26.87 -1.99 25.42
C ARG A 429 26.08 -0.69 25.42
N LYS A 430 25.06 -0.57 24.57
CA LYS A 430 24.24 0.64 24.49
C LYS A 430 23.36 0.81 25.72
N ALA A 431 22.78 -0.29 26.21
CA ALA A 431 22.06 -0.33 27.48
C ALA A 431 22.95 0.15 28.64
N LEU A 432 24.15 -0.42 28.78
CA LEU A 432 25.11 -0.05 29.82
C LEU A 432 25.53 1.42 29.74
N THR A 433 25.73 1.95 28.53
CA THR A 433 26.10 3.36 28.34
C THR A 433 25.02 4.30 28.87
N VAL A 434 23.74 3.96 28.63
CA VAL A 434 22.62 4.76 29.12
C VAL A 434 22.41 4.59 30.62
N ILE A 435 22.56 3.37 31.14
CA ILE A 435 22.51 3.10 32.58
C ILE A 435 23.55 3.96 33.33
N HIS A 436 24.81 3.95 32.89
CA HIS A 436 25.86 4.80 33.49
C HIS A 436 25.51 6.29 33.43
N ARG A 437 25.02 6.77 32.28
CA ARG A 437 24.61 8.18 32.14
C ARG A 437 23.49 8.56 33.12
N VAL A 438 22.50 7.69 33.33
CA VAL A 438 21.37 7.96 34.24
C VAL A 438 21.86 7.94 35.69
N ILE A 439 22.76 7.01 36.04
CA ILE A 439 23.40 6.95 37.36
C ILE A 439 24.16 8.24 37.65
N ASP A 440 24.99 8.71 36.70
CA ASP A 440 25.78 9.94 36.84
C ASP A 440 24.89 11.18 37.00
N GLN A 441 23.77 11.25 36.28
CA GLN A 441 22.83 12.37 36.33
C GLN A 441 22.05 12.46 37.63
N GLU A 442 21.71 11.31 38.22
CA GLU A 442 20.97 11.23 39.47
C GLU A 442 21.91 11.30 40.70
N GLY A 443 23.23 11.42 40.49
CA GLY A 443 24.22 11.58 41.58
C GLY A 443 24.31 10.36 42.49
N LEU A 444 23.99 9.17 41.99
CA LEU A 444 23.91 7.95 42.78
C LEU A 444 25.32 7.38 43.00
N SER A 445 25.73 7.25 44.27
CA SER A 445 26.97 6.59 44.69
C SER A 445 26.64 5.57 45.78
N GLY A 446 27.05 4.31 45.60
CA GLY A 446 26.95 3.25 46.62
C GLY A 446 26.63 1.85 46.07
N ASP A 447 26.75 0.83 46.94
CA ASP A 447 26.57 -0.61 46.67
C ASP A 447 25.34 -0.97 45.82
N THR A 448 24.25 -0.19 45.91
CA THR A 448 23.02 -0.37 45.12
C THR A 448 23.21 -0.23 43.61
N VAL A 449 24.16 0.61 43.16
CA VAL A 449 24.49 0.79 41.74
C VAL A 449 25.26 -0.42 41.23
N GLN A 450 26.20 -0.91 42.04
CA GLN A 450 26.97 -2.10 41.73
C GLN A 450 26.07 -3.32 41.66
N GLU A 451 25.10 -3.46 42.58
CA GLU A 451 24.11 -4.53 42.56
C GLU A 451 23.19 -4.52 41.31
N ILE A 452 22.90 -3.34 40.72
CA ILE A 452 22.12 -3.23 39.47
C ILE A 452 22.99 -3.55 38.25
N ILE A 453 24.25 -3.13 38.25
CA ILE A 453 25.23 -3.46 37.20
C ILE A 453 25.53 -4.96 37.23
N ASP A 454 25.76 -5.51 38.41
CA ASP A 454 26.03 -6.92 38.67
C ASP A 454 24.79 -7.75 38.32
N ARG A 455 23.57 -7.32 38.68
CA ARG A 455 22.33 -7.98 38.21
C ARG A 455 22.19 -7.97 36.70
N HIS A 456 22.62 -6.92 36.00
CA HIS A 456 22.63 -6.89 34.53
C HIS A 456 23.74 -7.75 33.91
N GLN A 457 24.86 -7.94 34.61
CA GLN A 457 25.93 -8.88 34.23
C GLN A 457 25.53 -10.34 34.53
N GLU A 458 24.86 -10.60 35.65
CA GLU A 458 24.35 -11.92 36.08
C GLU A 458 23.10 -12.36 35.31
N ARG A 459 22.30 -11.43 34.76
CA ARG A 459 21.20 -11.75 33.83
C ARG A 459 21.68 -12.38 32.52
N VAL A 460 22.99 -12.34 32.26
CA VAL A 460 23.62 -13.13 31.19
C VAL A 460 23.71 -14.62 31.57
N ASP A 461 23.66 -14.97 32.86
CA ASP A 461 23.95 -16.32 33.36
C ASP A 461 22.86 -17.01 34.20
N ALA A 462 21.89 -16.34 34.86
CA ALA A 462 20.81 -17.10 35.54
C ALA A 462 19.51 -16.32 35.84
N LEU A 463 18.39 -16.98 35.55
CA LEU A 463 17.06 -16.70 36.11
C LEU A 463 16.94 -17.44 37.45
N GLU A 464 16.76 -16.71 38.55
CA GLU A 464 15.89 -17.05 39.69
C GLU A 464 16.07 -16.04 40.83
N GLY A 465 14.98 -15.84 41.60
CA GLY A 465 14.69 -14.58 42.28
C GLY A 465 15.25 -14.39 43.70
N SER A 466 15.01 -13.19 44.24
CA SER A 466 14.65 -13.04 45.65
C SER A 466 13.87 -11.74 45.86
N ASP A 467 12.76 -11.86 46.58
CA ASP A 467 11.96 -10.75 47.10
C ASP A 467 12.71 -10.10 48.26
N SER A 468 12.96 -8.81 48.15
CA SER A 468 13.33 -7.95 49.28
C SER A 468 12.56 -6.65 49.13
N ALA A 469 11.88 -6.24 50.20
CA ALA A 469 11.06 -5.03 50.26
C ALA A 469 11.93 -3.80 49.96
N LYS A 470 11.94 -3.36 48.70
CA LYS A 470 12.63 -2.15 48.25
C LYS A 470 11.77 -0.93 48.53
N THR A 471 12.41 0.16 48.94
CA THR A 471 11.76 1.46 49.19
C THR A 471 11.10 1.96 47.89
N LEU A 472 9.95 2.63 47.96
CA LEU A 472 9.19 3.13 46.80
C LEU A 472 10.06 3.93 45.80
N SER A 473 11.06 4.65 46.31
CA SER A 473 12.06 5.40 45.52
C SER A 473 13.04 4.50 44.75
N GLN A 474 13.45 3.36 45.31
CA GLN A 474 14.34 2.40 44.65
C GLN A 474 13.61 1.64 43.54
N HIS A 475 12.30 1.37 43.70
CA HIS A 475 11.48 0.76 42.66
C HIS A 475 11.32 1.69 41.45
N GLN A 476 10.94 2.96 41.68
CA GLN A 476 10.81 3.98 40.63
C GLN A 476 12.13 4.22 39.89
N LEU A 477 13.25 4.23 40.62
CA LEU A 477 14.58 4.39 40.03
C LEU A 477 15.00 3.18 39.19
N SER A 478 14.82 1.96 39.72
CA SER A 478 15.09 0.71 39.00
C SER A 478 14.30 0.66 37.70
N GLN A 479 13.02 1.04 37.76
CA GLN A 479 12.15 1.05 36.60
C GLN A 479 12.56 2.09 35.55
N LYS A 480 12.90 3.32 35.99
CA LYS A 480 13.41 4.38 35.11
C LYS A 480 14.68 3.93 34.39
N LEU A 481 15.58 3.22 35.09
CA LEU A 481 16.79 2.63 34.51
C LEU A 481 16.46 1.55 33.48
N THR A 482 15.56 0.61 33.81
CA THR A 482 15.19 -0.47 32.90
C THR A 482 14.51 0.07 31.63
N LEU A 483 13.54 0.98 31.75
CA LEU A 483 12.89 1.63 30.60
C LEU A 483 13.87 2.41 29.74
N SER A 484 14.77 3.20 30.35
CA SER A 484 15.79 3.96 29.60
C SER A 484 16.74 3.02 28.86
N SER A 485 17.09 1.88 29.47
CA SER A 485 17.94 0.86 28.85
C SER A 485 17.24 0.18 27.66
N LEU A 486 15.96 -0.15 27.77
CA LEU A 486 15.15 -0.77 26.71
C LEU A 486 14.98 0.18 25.52
N GLN A 487 14.72 1.46 25.78
CA GLN A 487 14.65 2.49 24.74
C GLN A 487 15.99 2.62 24.00
N ALA A 488 17.12 2.57 24.71
CA ALA A 488 18.44 2.63 24.12
C ALA A 488 18.75 1.40 23.25
N GLN A 489 18.38 0.20 23.71
CA GLN A 489 18.51 -1.03 22.94
C GLN A 489 17.63 -0.99 21.69
N ARG A 490 16.38 -0.52 21.80
CA ARG A 490 15.49 -0.37 20.65
C ARG A 490 16.05 0.61 19.63
N ALA A 491 16.59 1.75 20.07
CA ALA A 491 17.22 2.71 19.16
C ALA A 491 18.43 2.11 18.41
N GLU A 492 19.27 1.33 19.09
CA GLU A 492 20.39 0.64 18.46
C GLU A 492 19.92 -0.47 17.51
N LEU A 493 18.92 -1.27 17.89
CA LEU A 493 18.34 -2.31 17.05
C LEU A 493 17.75 -1.73 15.76
N LEU A 494 17.08 -0.57 15.86
CA LEU A 494 16.57 0.18 14.72
C LEU A 494 17.71 0.72 13.84
N SER A 495 18.81 1.22 14.44
CA SER A 495 20.00 1.64 13.70
C SER A 495 20.61 0.50 12.90
N LEU A 496 20.79 -0.68 13.53
CA LEU A 496 21.35 -1.86 12.87
C LEU A 496 20.50 -2.32 11.67
N ARG A 497 19.18 -2.19 11.79
CA ARG A 497 18.24 -2.45 10.70
C ARG A 497 18.37 -1.43 9.58
N ASP A 498 18.42 -0.15 9.93
CA ASP A 498 18.53 0.95 8.96
C ASP A 498 19.87 0.87 8.20
N ASP A 499 20.92 0.41 8.87
CA ASP A 499 22.25 0.12 8.30
C ASP A 499 22.35 -1.23 7.56
N GLN A 500 21.28 -2.02 7.51
CA GLN A 500 21.23 -3.35 6.88
C GLN A 500 22.25 -4.37 7.43
N LEU A 501 22.61 -4.24 8.71
CA LEU A 501 23.59 -5.09 9.41
C LEU A 501 22.96 -6.26 10.18
N ILE A 502 21.63 -6.36 10.18
CA ILE A 502 20.85 -7.40 10.86
C ILE A 502 19.86 -8.06 9.90
N ASP A 503 19.71 -9.37 10.03
CA ASP A 503 18.70 -10.15 9.33
C ASP A 503 17.28 -9.80 9.82
N VAL A 504 16.29 -9.87 8.92
CA VAL A 504 14.91 -9.43 9.19
C VAL A 504 14.24 -10.33 10.23
N ASP A 505 14.45 -11.65 10.15
CA ASP A 505 13.87 -12.59 11.11
C ASP A 505 14.46 -12.40 12.50
N LEU A 506 15.79 -12.22 12.58
CA LEU A 506 16.48 -11.92 13.83
C LEU A 506 16.09 -10.54 14.41
N PHE A 507 15.88 -9.54 13.56
CA PHE A 507 15.39 -8.22 13.99
C PHE A 507 14.03 -8.35 14.67
N HIS A 508 13.06 -9.03 14.04
CA HIS A 508 11.73 -9.21 14.62
C HIS A 508 11.75 -10.11 15.86
N GLU A 509 12.61 -11.12 15.93
CA GLU A 509 12.82 -11.92 17.15
C GLU A 509 13.25 -11.03 18.32
N LEU A 510 14.27 -10.18 18.12
CA LEU A 510 14.81 -9.29 19.15
C LEU A 510 13.85 -8.13 19.50
N GLU A 511 13.14 -7.59 18.52
CA GLU A 511 12.12 -6.56 18.73
C GLU A 511 10.98 -7.09 19.62
N ASN A 512 10.49 -8.29 19.32
CA ASN A 512 9.49 -8.96 20.17
C ASN A 512 10.02 -9.30 21.57
N GLU A 513 11.32 -9.60 21.71
CA GLU A 513 11.96 -9.82 23.02
C GLU A 513 11.92 -8.53 23.85
N LEU A 514 12.33 -7.39 23.27
CA LEU A 514 12.28 -6.08 23.92
C LEU A 514 10.85 -5.63 24.28
N ASP A 515 9.89 -5.86 23.38
CA ASP A 515 8.48 -5.53 23.60
C ASP A 515 7.88 -6.32 24.77
N ARG A 516 8.21 -7.62 24.87
CA ARG A 516 7.77 -8.47 25.99
C ARG A 516 8.33 -7.97 27.32
N GLU A 517 9.59 -7.56 27.37
CA GLU A 517 10.19 -7.01 28.59
C GLU A 517 9.52 -5.69 29.00
N GLU A 518 9.23 -4.80 28.05
CA GLU A 518 8.54 -3.54 28.34
C GLU A 518 7.11 -3.77 28.85
N ILE A 519 6.37 -4.72 28.25
CA ILE A 519 5.00 -5.07 28.69
C ILE A 519 5.02 -5.67 30.10
N GLN A 520 6.00 -6.52 30.42
CA GLN A 520 6.13 -7.07 31.77
C GLN A 520 6.38 -5.97 32.82
N LEU A 521 7.19 -4.96 32.49
CA LEU A 521 7.42 -3.81 33.36
C LEU A 521 6.15 -2.98 33.57
N GLN A 522 5.37 -2.73 32.51
CA GLN A 522 4.13 -1.96 32.62
C GLN A 522 3.02 -2.69 33.37
N ARG A 523 2.98 -4.03 33.32
CA ARG A 523 2.02 -4.83 34.09
C ARG A 523 2.35 -4.95 35.57
N ALA A 524 3.62 -4.82 35.95
CA ALA A 524 4.01 -4.81 37.36
C ALA A 524 3.57 -3.53 38.10
N ASP A 525 3.18 -2.48 37.36
CA ASP A 525 2.70 -1.20 37.89
C ASP A 525 1.17 -1.12 38.06
N ALA A 526 0.41 -2.00 37.41
CA ALA A 526 -1.05 -2.03 37.41
C ALA A 526 -1.58 -3.03 38.44
#